data_AF-A0A150KIL9-F1
#
_entry.id   AF-A0A150KIL9-F1
#
_cell.length_a   1.000
_cell.length_b   1.000
_cell.length_c   1.000
_cell.angle_alpha   90.00
_cell.angle_beta   90.00
_cell.angle_gamma   90.00
#
_symmetry.space_group_name_H-M   'P 1'
#
loop_
_entity.id
_entity.type
_entity.pdbx_description
1 polymer ?
#
loop_
_entity_poly.entity_id
_entity_poly.type
_entity_poly.pdbx_seq_one_letter_code
_entity_poly.pdbx_strand_id
1 'polypeptide(L)'
;MSFIKICFKDREIVCLKEIITLERDQIDEIRSWASDYELSRLKQKKYGLTLSYLTDTQKTVVLSTKNSIMAGKTGQEMKDEKTVKISEHFVERLSQRIGSDKKAIIIQLIEKVRDTSIVNKAQFKGYPHLSYTVTKNGDPDEYTFAIAFMRLSSGKHRIQIITVHLKNDEPEETEWRVSEYNDEYAKTLAKLEKFVRENDFKDEKQ
;
A
#
# COMPACT_ATOMS: atom_id res chain seq x y z
N MET A 1 -15.86 -0.99 -11.03
CA MET A 1 -15.55 -0.97 -9.58
C MET A 1 -16.12 -2.23 -8.97
N SER A 2 -15.29 -3.03 -8.32
CA SER A 2 -15.73 -4.30 -7.72
C SER A 2 -15.86 -4.19 -6.20
N PHE A 3 -16.92 -4.78 -5.66
CA PHE A 3 -17.09 -5.04 -4.24
C PHE A 3 -17.25 -6.54 -4.05
N ILE A 4 -16.26 -7.18 -3.43
CA ILE A 4 -16.23 -8.64 -3.28
C ILE A 4 -15.99 -8.97 -1.81
N LYS A 5 -16.85 -9.82 -1.25
CA LYS A 5 -16.67 -10.37 0.09
C LYS A 5 -15.78 -11.61 0.01
N ILE A 6 -14.66 -11.58 0.71
CA ILE A 6 -13.68 -12.65 0.81
C ILE A 6 -13.70 -13.20 2.23
N CYS A 7 -13.89 -14.51 2.37
CA CYS A 7 -13.88 -15.22 3.66
C CYS A 7 -12.59 -16.02 3.75
N PHE A 8 -11.82 -15.79 4.81
CA PHE A 8 -10.55 -16.46 5.06
C PHE A 8 -10.75 -17.78 5.80
N LYS A 9 -9.68 -18.59 5.89
CA LYS A 9 -9.66 -19.88 6.59
C LYS A 9 -10.08 -19.78 8.06
N ASP A 10 -9.67 -18.71 8.73
CA ASP A 10 -10.00 -18.36 10.12
C ASP A 10 -11.39 -17.71 10.26
N ARG A 11 -12.20 -17.68 9.19
CA ARG A 11 -13.52 -17.05 9.09
C ARG A 11 -13.50 -15.52 9.19
N GLU A 12 -12.33 -14.90 9.17
CA GLU A 12 -12.21 -13.46 9.00
C GLU A 12 -12.72 -13.04 7.62
N ILE A 13 -13.32 -11.84 7.56
CA ILE A 13 -13.97 -11.36 6.35
C ILE A 13 -13.34 -10.04 5.90
N VAL A 14 -12.88 -10.01 4.65
CA VAL A 14 -12.39 -8.81 4.01
C VAL A 14 -13.30 -8.46 2.83
N CYS A 15 -13.76 -7.21 2.81
CA CYS A 15 -14.49 -6.67 1.66
C CYS A 15 -13.51 -5.97 0.73
N LEU A 16 -13.10 -6.67 -0.33
CA LEU A 16 -12.22 -6.14 -1.37
C LEU A 16 -12.97 -5.07 -2.18
N LYS A 17 -12.43 -3.86 -2.20
CA LYS A 17 -13.01 -2.66 -2.85
C LYS A 17 -12.04 -2.14 -3.91
N GLU A 18 -12.25 -2.56 -5.15
CA GLU A 18 -11.29 -2.29 -6.24
C GLU A 18 -11.74 -1.22 -7.23
N ILE A 19 -10.75 -0.46 -7.72
CA ILE A 19 -10.94 0.51 -8.80
C ILE A 19 -11.22 -0.19 -10.14
N ILE A 20 -10.64 -1.37 -10.35
CA ILE A 20 -10.92 -2.22 -11.51
C ILE A 20 -12.15 -3.07 -11.28
N THR A 21 -12.72 -3.57 -12.37
CA THR A 21 -13.68 -4.67 -12.32
C THR A 21 -12.91 -5.98 -12.47
N LEU A 22 -12.96 -6.84 -11.46
CA LEU A 22 -12.32 -8.16 -11.48
C LEU A 22 -13.18 -9.16 -12.25
N GLU A 23 -12.52 -10.00 -13.05
CA GLU A 23 -13.13 -11.11 -13.75
C GLU A 23 -13.39 -12.28 -12.80
N ARG A 24 -14.28 -13.20 -13.21
CA ARG A 24 -14.68 -14.33 -12.37
C ARG A 24 -13.48 -15.18 -11.95
N ASP A 25 -12.58 -15.48 -12.89
CA ASP A 25 -11.41 -16.32 -12.62
C ASP A 25 -10.46 -15.65 -11.61
N GLN A 26 -10.28 -14.32 -11.69
CA GLN A 26 -9.49 -13.56 -10.71
C GLN A 26 -10.15 -13.58 -9.32
N ILE A 27 -11.49 -13.51 -9.26
CA ILE A 27 -12.23 -13.60 -7.99
C ILE A 27 -12.07 -15.00 -7.38
N ASP A 28 -12.17 -16.03 -8.20
CA ASP A 28 -12.05 -17.42 -7.76
C ASP A 28 -10.60 -17.73 -7.31
N GLU A 29 -9.60 -17.19 -7.98
CA GLU A 29 -8.18 -17.21 -7.56
C GLU A 29 -8.00 -16.58 -6.17
N ILE A 30 -8.52 -15.36 -5.95
CA ILE A 30 -8.45 -14.68 -4.64
C ILE A 30 -9.16 -15.49 -3.54
N ARG A 31 -10.33 -16.07 -3.85
CA ARG A 31 -11.09 -16.90 -2.89
C ARG A 31 -10.35 -18.18 -2.53
N SER A 32 -9.74 -18.84 -3.50
CA SER A 32 -8.92 -20.03 -3.28
C SER A 32 -7.77 -19.71 -2.33
N TRP A 33 -7.07 -18.59 -2.54
CA TRP A 33 -6.04 -18.17 -1.61
C TRP A 33 -6.60 -17.87 -0.22
N ALA A 34 -7.74 -17.19 -0.13
CA ALA A 34 -8.33 -16.89 1.17
C ALA A 34 -8.72 -18.16 1.96
N SER A 35 -9.17 -19.23 1.29
CA SER A 35 -9.45 -20.51 1.95
C SER A 35 -8.19 -21.23 2.45
N ASP A 36 -7.03 -20.96 1.85
CA ASP A 36 -5.77 -21.62 2.20
C ASP A 36 -5.03 -20.93 3.35
N TYR A 37 -5.27 -19.63 3.56
CA TYR A 37 -4.55 -18.80 4.52
C TYR A 37 -5.45 -18.24 5.63
N GLU A 38 -4.90 -18.15 6.84
CA GLU A 38 -5.40 -17.23 7.88
C GLU A 38 -5.07 -15.78 7.48
N LEU A 39 -5.94 -14.84 7.81
CA LEU A 39 -5.82 -13.45 7.38
C LEU A 39 -4.52 -12.79 7.90
N SER A 40 -4.21 -13.01 9.19
CA SER A 40 -3.02 -12.49 9.84
C SER A 40 -1.74 -13.00 9.18
N ARG A 41 -1.69 -14.31 8.88
CA ARG A 41 -0.56 -14.98 8.25
C ARG A 41 -0.31 -14.47 6.83
N LEU A 42 -1.37 -14.23 6.04
CA LEU A 42 -1.21 -13.66 4.71
C LEU A 42 -0.65 -12.24 4.74
N LYS A 43 -1.11 -11.41 5.69
CA LYS A 43 -0.61 -10.04 5.90
C LYS A 43 0.86 -10.00 6.31
N GLN A 44 1.35 -11.02 7.01
CA GLN A 44 2.74 -11.13 7.44
C GLN A 44 3.69 -11.64 6.35
N LYS A 45 3.20 -12.21 5.24
CA LYS A 45 4.09 -12.68 4.16
C LYS A 45 4.94 -11.54 3.60
N LYS A 46 6.17 -11.84 3.19
CA LYS A 46 7.05 -10.85 2.54
C LYS A 46 6.39 -10.23 1.30
N TYR A 47 5.82 -11.09 0.44
CA TYR A 47 5.13 -10.70 -0.79
C TYR A 47 3.66 -11.10 -0.76
N GLY A 48 2.82 -10.33 -1.45
CA GLY A 48 1.44 -10.71 -1.74
C GLY A 48 1.36 -11.82 -2.79
N LEU A 49 0.20 -12.47 -2.86
CA LEU A 49 -0.11 -13.46 -3.89
C LEU A 49 -0.46 -12.73 -5.18
N THR A 50 0.18 -13.09 -6.28
CA THR A 50 0.10 -12.34 -7.54
C THR A 50 -1.02 -12.90 -8.39
N LEU A 51 -1.93 -12.05 -8.87
CA LEU A 51 -2.96 -12.47 -9.82
C LEU A 51 -2.29 -13.03 -11.08
N SER A 52 -2.84 -14.13 -11.58
CA SER A 52 -2.37 -14.81 -12.79
C SER A 52 -2.26 -13.88 -14.00
N TYR A 53 -3.16 -12.89 -14.12
CA TYR A 53 -3.11 -11.88 -15.18
C TYR A 53 -3.82 -10.57 -14.79
N LEU A 54 -3.53 -9.52 -15.56
CA LEU A 54 -4.32 -8.30 -15.67
C LEU A 54 -4.59 -8.03 -17.15
N THR A 55 -5.84 -7.74 -17.51
CA THR A 55 -6.17 -7.33 -18.87
C THR A 55 -5.67 -5.93 -19.17
N ASP A 56 -5.46 -5.61 -20.44
CA ASP A 56 -5.00 -4.28 -20.84
C ASP A 56 -6.01 -3.20 -20.44
N THR A 57 -7.30 -3.49 -20.51
CA THR A 57 -8.35 -2.61 -19.98
C THR A 57 -8.16 -2.34 -18.48
N GLN A 58 -7.90 -3.37 -17.67
CA GLN A 58 -7.64 -3.20 -16.23
C GLN A 58 -6.41 -2.35 -15.98
N LYS A 59 -5.31 -2.57 -16.72
CA LYS A 59 -4.09 -1.74 -16.64
C LYS A 59 -4.38 -0.28 -17.01
N THR A 60 -5.16 -0.03 -18.05
CA THR A 60 -5.58 1.31 -18.44
C THR A 60 -6.38 1.99 -17.33
N VAL A 61 -7.33 1.29 -16.69
CA VAL A 61 -8.10 1.85 -15.56
C VAL A 61 -7.21 2.20 -14.38
N VAL A 62 -6.21 1.37 -14.05
CA VAL A 62 -5.24 1.66 -12.99
C VAL A 62 -4.48 2.96 -13.28
N LEU A 63 -3.94 3.11 -14.50
CA LEU A 63 -3.19 4.29 -14.89
C LEU A 63 -4.06 5.54 -14.98
N SER A 64 -5.27 5.44 -15.55
CA SER A 64 -6.17 6.58 -15.69
C SER A 64 -6.65 7.06 -14.31
N THR A 65 -6.93 6.14 -13.39
CA THR A 65 -7.30 6.46 -12.00
C THR A 65 -6.14 7.13 -11.27
N LYS A 66 -4.91 6.60 -11.38
CA LYS A 66 -3.70 7.22 -10.83
C LYS A 66 -3.54 8.65 -11.35
N ASN A 67 -3.54 8.81 -12.67
CA ASN A 67 -3.30 10.09 -13.32
C ASN A 67 -4.39 11.10 -12.97
N SER A 68 -5.66 10.68 -12.86
CA SER A 68 -6.75 11.55 -12.43
C SER A 68 -6.59 12.04 -10.99
N ILE A 69 -6.17 11.17 -10.05
CA ILE A 69 -5.94 11.56 -8.65
C ILE A 69 -4.79 12.57 -8.53
N MET A 70 -3.76 12.41 -9.36
CA MET A 70 -2.53 13.22 -9.34
C MET A 70 -2.58 14.42 -10.29
N ALA A 71 -3.64 14.57 -11.08
CA ALA A 71 -3.74 15.59 -12.12
C ALA A 71 -3.70 17.01 -11.54
N GLY A 72 -2.86 17.87 -12.12
CA GLY A 72 -2.77 19.29 -11.76
C GLY A 72 -2.18 19.56 -10.38
N LYS A 73 -1.59 18.56 -9.71
CA LYS A 73 -0.96 18.71 -8.39
C LYS A 73 0.54 18.47 -8.46
N THR A 74 1.27 19.26 -7.69
CA THR A 74 2.69 19.03 -7.37
C THR A 74 2.82 17.97 -6.28
N GLY A 75 4.00 17.36 -6.17
CA GLY A 75 4.34 16.40 -5.11
C GLY A 75 4.21 17.00 -3.71
N GLN A 76 4.47 18.30 -3.57
CA GLN A 76 4.28 19.02 -2.31
C GLN A 76 2.79 19.12 -1.94
N GLU A 77 1.92 19.53 -2.88
CA GLU A 77 0.48 19.58 -2.65
C GLU A 77 -0.11 18.19 -2.36
N MET A 78 0.31 17.17 -3.12
CA MET A 78 -0.13 15.79 -2.91
C MET A 78 0.27 15.24 -1.53
N LYS A 79 1.44 15.63 -1.01
CA LYS A 79 1.87 15.31 0.34
C LYS A 79 1.01 16.04 1.37
N ASP A 80 0.88 17.36 1.24
CA ASP A 80 0.23 18.22 2.23
C ASP A 80 -1.27 17.90 2.37
N GLU A 81 -1.94 17.65 1.24
CA GLU A 81 -3.34 17.22 1.20
C GLU A 81 -3.55 15.72 1.53
N LYS A 82 -2.46 14.96 1.73
CA LYS A 82 -2.48 13.50 1.93
C LYS A 82 -3.19 12.74 0.80
N THR A 83 -3.09 13.27 -0.42
CA THR A 83 -3.57 12.60 -1.65
C THR A 83 -2.74 11.34 -1.92
N VAL A 84 -1.45 11.38 -1.58
CA VAL A 84 -0.55 10.22 -1.60
C VAL A 84 -0.01 9.96 -0.19
N LYS A 85 -0.16 8.72 0.30
CA LYS A 85 0.38 8.27 1.59
C LYS A 85 1.58 7.37 1.34
N ILE A 86 2.66 7.61 2.07
CA ILE A 86 3.85 6.74 2.12
C ILE A 86 4.05 6.35 3.58
N SER A 87 4.46 5.10 3.86
CA SER A 87 4.83 4.69 5.21
C SER A 87 5.99 5.55 5.73
N GLU A 88 5.86 6.11 6.92
CA GLU A 88 6.92 6.95 7.52
C GLU A 88 8.20 6.14 7.77
N HIS A 89 8.06 4.88 8.21
CA HIS A 89 9.20 3.97 8.41
C HIS A 89 9.94 3.67 7.11
N PHE A 90 9.20 3.53 6.01
CA PHE A 90 9.80 3.35 4.70
C PHE A 90 10.63 4.59 4.30
N VAL A 91 10.08 5.79 4.52
CA VAL A 91 10.78 7.06 4.25
C VAL A 91 12.00 7.23 5.16
N GLU A 92 11.91 6.82 6.41
CA GLU A 92 13.02 6.85 7.37
C GLU A 92 14.22 6.05 6.90
N ARG A 93 13.98 4.81 6.47
CA ARG A 93 15.05 3.94 5.95
C ARG A 93 15.66 4.51 4.67
N LEU A 94 14.83 4.98 3.74
CA LEU A 94 15.35 5.60 2.51
C LEU A 94 16.15 6.88 2.79
N SER A 95 15.72 7.69 3.77
CA SER A 95 16.41 8.91 4.18
C SER A 95 17.79 8.62 4.75
N GLN A 96 17.91 7.61 5.60
CA GLN A 96 19.20 7.15 6.13
C GLN A 96 20.12 6.64 5.02
N ARG A 97 19.57 5.94 4.02
CA ARG A 97 20.35 5.37 2.92
C ARG A 97 20.85 6.41 1.92
N ILE A 98 19.98 7.33 1.51
CA ILE A 98 20.27 8.31 0.46
C ILE A 98 20.96 9.56 1.05
N GLY A 99 20.97 9.73 2.38
CA GLY A 99 21.54 10.89 3.04
C GLY A 99 20.77 12.18 2.77
N SER A 100 19.47 12.06 2.44
CA SER A 100 18.61 13.18 2.05
C SER A 100 17.47 13.39 3.05
N ASP A 101 16.99 14.62 3.14
CA ASP A 101 15.85 14.99 3.98
C ASP A 101 14.59 14.17 3.64
N LYS A 102 13.88 13.72 4.68
CA LYS A 102 12.67 12.88 4.56
C LYS A 102 11.59 13.53 3.70
N LYS A 103 11.39 14.85 3.84
CA LYS A 103 10.36 15.58 3.07
C LYS A 103 10.75 15.63 1.59
N ALA A 104 12.01 15.89 1.26
CA ALA A 104 12.49 15.85 -0.12
C ALA A 104 12.29 14.48 -0.77
N ILE A 105 12.59 13.38 -0.03
CA ILE A 105 12.40 12.01 -0.52
C ILE A 105 10.93 11.72 -0.80
N ILE A 106 10.02 12.06 0.13
CA ILE A 106 8.58 11.85 -0.07
C ILE A 106 8.11 12.52 -1.37
N ILE A 107 8.49 13.78 -1.57
CA ILE A 107 8.11 14.54 -2.77
C ILE A 107 8.66 13.85 -4.02
N GLN A 108 9.94 13.48 -4.03
CA GLN A 108 10.55 12.78 -5.18
C GLN A 108 9.86 11.46 -5.51
N LEU A 109 9.50 10.65 -4.49
CA LEU A 109 8.79 9.40 -4.70
C LEU A 109 7.39 9.62 -5.28
N ILE A 110 6.66 10.62 -4.79
CA ILE A 110 5.36 11.00 -5.32
C ILE A 110 5.49 11.39 -6.80
N GLU A 111 6.47 12.22 -7.12
CA GLU A 111 6.73 12.67 -8.50
C GLU A 111 7.10 11.49 -9.41
N LYS A 112 7.96 10.57 -8.96
CA LYS A 112 8.30 9.36 -9.72
C LYS A 112 7.09 8.45 -9.95
N VAL A 113 6.21 8.27 -8.95
CA VAL A 113 4.95 7.53 -9.14
C VAL A 113 4.04 8.22 -10.15
N ARG A 114 3.99 9.55 -10.16
CA ARG A 114 3.24 10.31 -11.17
C ARG A 114 3.70 9.97 -12.58
N ASP A 115 5.00 9.83 -12.77
CA ASP A 115 5.61 9.55 -14.08
C ASP A 115 5.53 8.09 -14.54
N THR A 116 5.06 7.17 -13.67
CA THR A 116 4.87 5.76 -14.06
C THR A 116 3.79 5.61 -15.12
N SER A 117 4.03 4.70 -16.07
CA SER A 117 3.21 4.51 -17.27
C SER A 117 2.93 3.04 -17.60
N ILE A 118 3.50 2.09 -16.86
CA ILE A 118 3.31 0.65 -17.06
C ILE A 118 2.76 0.04 -15.76
N VAL A 119 1.79 -0.87 -15.89
CA VAL A 119 1.29 -1.72 -14.80
C VAL A 119 1.69 -3.15 -15.08
N ASN A 120 2.53 -3.71 -14.21
CA ASN A 120 3.15 -5.03 -14.42
C ASN A 120 2.29 -6.17 -13.85
N LYS A 121 1.82 -6.00 -12.61
CA LYS A 121 1.06 -7.04 -11.89
C LYS A 121 0.20 -6.45 -10.79
N ALA A 122 -0.77 -7.23 -10.33
CA ALA A 122 -1.52 -6.96 -9.11
C ALA A 122 -1.29 -8.07 -8.08
N GLN A 123 -1.21 -7.72 -6.80
CA GLN A 123 -1.05 -8.67 -5.71
C GLN A 123 -2.11 -8.47 -4.63
N PHE A 124 -2.53 -9.58 -4.02
CA PHE A 124 -3.42 -9.62 -2.88
C PHE A 124 -2.67 -10.06 -1.62
N LYS A 125 -2.82 -9.31 -0.54
CA LYS A 125 -2.14 -9.56 0.75
C LYS A 125 -3.11 -9.57 1.94
N GLY A 126 -4.39 -9.84 1.68
CA GLY A 126 -5.44 -9.82 2.71
C GLY A 126 -5.90 -8.42 3.13
N TYR A 127 -5.55 -7.41 2.35
CA TYR A 127 -6.07 -6.05 2.53
C TYR A 127 -7.32 -5.86 1.66
N PRO A 128 -8.28 -4.98 2.03
CA PRO A 128 -9.44 -4.64 1.19
C PRO A 128 -9.10 -3.90 -0.11
N HIS A 129 -7.86 -3.96 -0.57
CA HIS A 129 -7.42 -3.54 -1.89
C HIS A 129 -6.32 -4.48 -2.44
N LEU A 130 -6.07 -4.41 -3.74
CA LEU A 130 -4.93 -4.93 -4.44
C LEU A 130 -3.78 -3.91 -4.44
N SER A 131 -2.56 -4.42 -4.42
CA SER A 131 -1.37 -3.64 -4.72
C SER A 131 -0.97 -3.82 -6.18
N TYR A 132 -0.72 -2.73 -6.88
CA TYR A 132 -0.34 -2.70 -8.29
C TYR A 132 1.13 -2.34 -8.40
N THR A 133 1.90 -3.19 -9.07
CA THR A 133 3.28 -2.89 -9.41
C THR A 133 3.32 -2.02 -10.65
N VAL A 134 3.82 -0.79 -10.52
CA VAL A 134 3.93 0.19 -11.60
C VAL A 134 5.38 0.63 -11.83
N THR A 135 5.72 0.86 -13.08
CA THR A 135 7.06 1.29 -13.52
C THR A 135 6.93 2.41 -14.56
N LYS A 136 8.01 3.17 -14.75
CA LYS A 136 8.13 4.13 -15.85
C LYS A 136 8.80 3.45 -17.04
N ASN A 137 8.23 3.62 -18.23
CA ASN A 137 8.84 3.08 -19.45
C ASN A 137 10.21 3.76 -19.68
N GLY A 138 11.26 2.96 -19.88
CA GLY A 138 12.62 3.46 -20.06
C GLY A 138 13.17 4.23 -18.84
N ASP A 139 12.74 3.89 -17.63
CA ASP A 139 13.27 4.52 -16.42
C ASP A 139 14.77 4.23 -16.27
N PRO A 140 15.66 5.25 -16.32
CA PRO A 140 17.10 5.02 -16.19
C PRO A 140 17.47 4.47 -14.81
N ASP A 141 16.65 4.76 -13.80
CA ASP A 141 16.88 4.32 -12.42
C ASP A 141 16.17 2.99 -12.09
N GLU A 142 15.37 2.46 -13.04
CA GLU A 142 14.60 1.23 -12.93
C GLU A 142 13.74 1.11 -11.65
N TYR A 143 13.12 2.22 -11.23
CA TYR A 143 12.25 2.20 -10.06
C TYR A 143 11.00 1.36 -10.32
N THR A 144 10.72 0.49 -9.36
CA THR A 144 9.48 -0.29 -9.32
C THR A 144 8.69 0.08 -8.08
N PHE A 145 7.45 0.53 -8.26
CA PHE A 145 6.57 0.93 -7.17
C PHE A 145 5.44 -0.07 -6.98
N ALA A 146 5.15 -0.48 -5.76
CA ALA A 146 3.87 -1.09 -5.43
C ALA A 146 2.94 0.00 -4.89
N ILE A 147 1.81 0.24 -5.55
CA ILE A 147 0.81 1.24 -5.14
C ILE A 147 -0.56 0.60 -4.89
N ALA A 148 -1.37 1.19 -4.02
CA ALA A 148 -2.74 0.80 -3.80
C ALA A 148 -3.69 2.01 -3.81
N PHE A 149 -4.96 1.76 -4.10
CA PHE A 149 -6.00 2.80 -4.12
C PHE A 149 -6.90 2.65 -2.90
N MET A 150 -6.74 3.54 -1.95
CA MET A 150 -7.51 3.55 -0.71
C MET A 150 -8.75 4.42 -0.88
N ARG A 151 -9.92 3.81 -0.76
CA ARG A 151 -11.19 4.54 -0.77
C ARG A 151 -11.43 5.22 0.58
N LEU A 152 -11.61 6.53 0.55
CA LEU A 152 -11.94 7.36 1.70
C LEU A 152 -13.45 7.31 2.00
N SER A 153 -13.83 7.69 3.22
CA SER A 153 -15.24 7.83 3.62
C SER A 153 -16.03 8.80 2.73
N SER A 154 -15.36 9.82 2.19
CA SER A 154 -15.93 10.76 1.21
C SER A 154 -16.20 10.15 -0.17
N GLY A 155 -15.82 8.89 -0.39
CA GLY A 155 -15.93 8.20 -1.68
C GLY A 155 -14.76 8.47 -2.64
N LYS A 156 -13.92 9.46 -2.37
CA LYS A 156 -12.68 9.74 -3.11
C LYS A 156 -11.63 8.64 -2.87
N HIS A 157 -10.68 8.48 -3.79
CA HIS A 157 -9.53 7.59 -3.62
C HIS A 157 -8.28 8.40 -3.28
N ARG A 158 -7.44 7.86 -2.39
CA ARG A 158 -6.05 8.28 -2.19
C ARG A 158 -5.11 7.17 -2.68
N ILE A 159 -3.92 7.53 -3.13
CA ILE A 159 -2.90 6.55 -3.49
C ILE A 159 -2.07 6.24 -2.24
N GLN A 160 -1.77 4.97 -2.01
CA GLN A 160 -0.80 4.55 -1.00
C GLN A 160 0.39 3.92 -1.71
N ILE A 161 1.59 4.45 -1.48
CA ILE A 161 2.83 3.83 -1.91
C ILE A 161 3.19 2.80 -0.84
N ILE A 162 3.23 1.55 -1.26
CA ILE A 162 3.51 0.40 -0.41
C ILE A 162 5.02 0.23 -0.35
N THR A 163 5.64 -0.24 -1.43
CA THR A 163 7.10 -0.41 -1.51
C THR A 163 7.67 0.29 -2.74
N VAL A 164 8.96 0.58 -2.66
CA VAL A 164 9.78 0.98 -3.80
C VAL A 164 10.96 0.02 -3.86
N HIS A 165 11.19 -0.56 -5.03
CA HIS A 165 12.37 -1.38 -5.31
C HIS A 165 13.28 -0.63 -6.29
N LEU A 166 14.57 -0.62 -5.96
CA LEU A 166 15.67 -0.17 -6.81
C LEU A 166 16.43 -1.40 -7.32
N LYS A 167 16.95 -1.37 -8.55
CA LYS A 167 17.63 -2.52 -9.18
C LYS A 167 18.80 -3.10 -8.37
N ASN A 168 19.44 -2.28 -7.53
CA ASN A 168 20.59 -2.66 -6.71
C ASN A 168 20.24 -2.83 -5.23
N ASP A 169 18.99 -3.17 -4.94
CA ASP A 169 18.52 -3.32 -3.56
C ASP A 169 18.01 -4.72 -3.29
N GLU A 170 18.61 -5.39 -2.30
CA GLU A 170 17.97 -6.54 -1.70
C GLU A 170 16.70 -6.05 -0.99
N PRO A 171 15.51 -6.62 -1.30
CA PRO A 171 14.29 -6.23 -0.61
C PRO A 171 14.35 -6.70 0.84
N GLU A 172 14.74 -5.81 1.75
CA GLU A 172 14.63 -6.07 3.19
C GLU A 172 13.16 -5.97 3.66
N GLU A 173 12.82 -6.77 4.68
CA GLU A 173 11.46 -6.92 5.18
C GLU A 173 10.87 -5.58 5.59
N THR A 174 9.82 -5.15 4.89
CA THR A 174 8.98 -4.05 5.37
C THR A 174 7.94 -4.66 6.29
N GLU A 175 8.18 -4.63 7.60
CA GLU A 175 7.15 -4.94 8.60
C GLU A 175 6.02 -3.91 8.48
N TRP A 176 4.91 -4.31 7.84
CA TRP A 176 3.68 -3.51 7.80
C TRP A 176 2.94 -3.68 9.12
N ARG A 177 2.95 -2.66 9.98
CA ARG A 177 2.13 -2.67 11.20
C ARG A 177 0.69 -2.26 10.90
N VAL A 178 -0.24 -2.89 11.62
CA VAL A 178 -1.71 -2.70 11.52
C VAL A 178 -2.14 -1.24 11.67
N SER A 179 -1.34 -0.39 12.33
CA SER A 179 -1.56 1.05 12.46
C SER A 179 -1.66 1.77 11.12
N GLU A 180 -0.97 1.32 10.06
CA GLU A 180 -0.96 2.05 8.79
C GLU A 180 -2.28 1.92 8.00
N TYR A 181 -3.11 0.94 8.38
CA TYR A 181 -4.34 0.57 7.69
C TYR A 181 -5.58 1.31 8.17
N ASN A 182 -5.56 1.79 9.41
CA ASN A 182 -6.67 2.49 10.02
C ASN A 182 -6.14 3.69 10.81
N ASP A 183 -6.32 4.88 10.26
CA ASP A 183 -5.86 6.14 10.89
C ASP A 183 -6.51 6.33 12.29
N GLU A 184 -7.66 5.72 12.56
CA GLU A 184 -8.29 5.69 13.88
C GLU A 184 -7.60 4.71 14.83
N TYR A 185 -7.23 3.52 14.34
CA TYR A 185 -6.47 2.54 15.12
C TYR A 185 -5.04 3.02 15.42
N ALA A 186 -4.38 3.70 14.47
CA ALA A 186 -3.10 4.37 14.70
C ALA A 186 -3.19 5.43 15.78
N LYS A 187 -4.26 6.24 15.78
CA LYS A 187 -4.52 7.23 16.83
C LYS A 187 -4.73 6.56 18.18
N THR A 188 -5.45 5.44 18.23
CA THR A 188 -5.67 4.68 19.47
C THR A 188 -4.38 4.03 19.99
N LEU A 189 -3.56 3.46 19.11
CA LEU A 189 -2.24 2.94 19.44
C LEU A 189 -1.30 4.04 19.95
N ALA A 190 -1.23 5.18 19.26
CA ALA A 190 -0.43 6.31 19.70
C ALA A 190 -0.88 6.84 21.08
N LYS A 191 -2.19 6.84 21.35
CA LYS A 191 -2.73 7.17 22.68
C LYS A 191 -2.36 6.13 23.73
N LEU A 192 -2.42 4.85 23.40
CA LEU A 192 -2.02 3.75 24.30
C LEU A 192 -0.52 3.77 24.60
N GLU A 193 0.33 3.94 23.59
CA GLU A 193 1.79 4.05 23.76
C GLU A 193 2.18 5.28 24.59
N LYS A 194 1.48 6.40 24.38
CA LYS A 194 1.63 7.59 25.20
C LYS A 194 1.18 7.32 26.65
N PHE A 195 0.03 6.69 26.84
CA PHE A 195 -0.47 6.31 28.15
C PHE A 195 0.49 5.36 28.88
N VAL A 196 1.04 4.35 28.20
CA VAL A 196 2.02 3.41 28.79
C VAL A 196 3.31 4.13 29.17
N ARG A 197 3.85 5.02 28.33
CA ARG A 197 5.05 5.81 28.70
C ARG A 197 4.80 6.77 29.86
N GLU A 198 3.62 7.38 29.91
CA GLU A 198 3.24 8.32 30.96
C GLU A 198 2.88 7.62 32.27
N ASN A 199 2.49 6.35 32.19
CA ASN A 199 2.13 5.51 33.32
C ASN A 199 3.06 4.29 33.41
N ASP A 200 4.35 4.47 33.11
CA ASP A 200 5.38 3.46 33.41
C ASP A 200 5.16 3.03 34.86
N PHE A 201 4.59 1.84 35.04
CA PHE A 201 4.43 1.22 36.34
C PHE A 201 5.86 1.03 36.83
N LYS A 202 6.26 1.86 37.79
CA LYS A 202 7.39 1.56 38.65
C LYS A 202 7.01 0.27 39.36
N ASP A 203 7.36 -0.86 38.76
CA ASP A 203 7.33 -2.13 39.46
C ASP A 203 8.22 -1.97 40.68
N GLU A 204 7.56 -1.99 41.83
CA GLU A 204 8.13 -1.98 43.14
C GLU A 204 9.16 -3.11 43.22
N LYS A 205 10.43 -2.75 43.38
CA LYS A 205 11.42 -3.68 43.91
C LYS A 205 11.02 -3.99 45.35
N GLN A 206 10.54 -5.22 45.59
CA GLN A 206 10.65 -5.87 46.90
C GLN A 206 12.11 -6.19 47.21
#